data_AF-A0A1X0QWV0-F1
#
_entry.id   AF-A0A1X0QWV0-F1
#
_cell.length_a   1.000
_cell.length_b   1.000
_cell.length_c   1.000
_cell.angle_alpha   90.00
_cell.angle_beta   90.00
_cell.angle_gamma   90.00
#
_symmetry.space_group_name_H-M   'P 1'
#
loop_
_entity.id
_entity.type
_entity.pdbx_description
1 polymer ?
#
loop_
_entity_poly.entity_id
_entity_poly.type
_entity_poly.pdbx_seq_one_letter_code
_entity_poly.pdbx_strand_id
1 'polypeptide(L)'
;MSKRSNEETVVKEDVNKRAKTESHAPDCADKTCTGCDIGEVEIAFTNKTEDGEVEEVQPNAHELMVLAIDEAQEGDNDMARRLFDMSLEKFQQDEPENRTGYATCLVQLGKTIGVEESLREGLDILRAEKNKDSILKLKVAYAALALANYLRMQQIAAFAPQEANLYQENAELDEDAYEELLSKQKVTPDEEKLYKEAIGLVREVIKDAPMSDIQSVISELRNYALSLDLPVQKDHANVVLDATIEFIQQVPEHQDNWELVTVWAACLAHQEKVVDGTQKRVEVISKAIEMAEKANQLHVDKVGKDHPFMWELLAGLLMTQISLVDDEDEVMVLYERAVSSFKKAHELAPEKVELLEMIKVIEEMKDAEGNNDSDDE
;
A
#
# COMPACT_ATOMS: atom_id res chain seq x y z
N MET A 1 6.73 -39.62 -28.14
CA MET A 1 6.64 -39.87 -26.69
C MET A 1 6.63 -38.51 -26.01
N SER A 2 5.48 -38.09 -25.47
CA SER A 2 5.28 -37.73 -24.04
C SER A 2 5.91 -36.36 -23.68
N LYS A 3 5.24 -35.34 -23.13
CA LYS A 3 3.89 -35.10 -22.58
C LYS A 3 3.82 -33.58 -22.24
N ARG A 4 2.66 -32.95 -22.45
CA ARG A 4 2.02 -31.84 -21.68
C ARG A 4 2.74 -30.47 -21.63
N SER A 5 2.07 -29.32 -21.65
CA SER A 5 0.66 -28.98 -21.39
C SER A 5 0.25 -27.73 -22.17
N ASN A 6 -0.96 -27.79 -22.74
CA ASN A 6 -1.62 -26.72 -23.49
C ASN A 6 -1.97 -25.53 -22.60
N GLU A 7 -1.86 -24.37 -23.23
CA GLU A 7 -2.64 -23.16 -23.02
C GLU A 7 -4.09 -23.46 -22.63
N GLU A 8 -4.49 -23.04 -21.43
CA GLU A 8 -5.90 -22.90 -21.05
C GLU A 8 -6.41 -21.57 -21.60
N THR A 9 -7.07 -21.66 -22.76
CA THR A 9 -7.93 -20.60 -23.28
C THR A 9 -9.16 -20.48 -22.40
N VAL A 10 -9.25 -19.38 -21.64
CA VAL A 10 -10.48 -18.95 -20.99
C VAL A 10 -11.49 -18.59 -22.09
N VAL A 11 -12.42 -19.49 -22.36
CA VAL A 11 -13.59 -19.20 -23.18
C VAL A 11 -14.60 -18.49 -22.29
N LYS A 12 -14.73 -17.16 -22.45
CA LYS A 12 -15.89 -16.40 -21.96
C LYS A 12 -17.09 -16.77 -22.82
N GLU A 13 -17.92 -17.70 -22.36
CA GLU A 13 -19.26 -17.91 -22.93
C GLU A 13 -20.26 -17.04 -22.16
N ASP A 14 -20.64 -15.92 -22.78
CA ASP A 14 -21.83 -15.14 -22.40
C ASP A 14 -23.09 -15.94 -22.71
N VAL A 15 -23.54 -16.81 -21.80
CA VAL A 15 -24.87 -17.43 -21.90
C VAL A 15 -25.87 -16.59 -21.11
N ASN A 16 -26.17 -15.41 -21.66
CA ASN A 16 -27.21 -14.53 -21.16
C ASN A 16 -28.57 -15.00 -21.71
N LYS A 17 -29.25 -15.91 -21.00
CA LYS A 17 -30.67 -16.25 -21.26
C LYS A 17 -31.57 -15.54 -20.25
N ARG A 18 -31.74 -14.22 -20.41
CA ARG A 18 -32.80 -13.46 -19.71
C ARG A 18 -34.12 -13.57 -20.50
N ALA A 19 -35.15 -14.09 -19.84
CA ALA A 19 -36.53 -13.85 -20.25
C ALA A 19 -36.84 -12.36 -19.99
N LYS A 20 -37.14 -11.60 -21.04
CA LYS A 20 -37.46 -10.17 -20.95
C LYS A 20 -38.80 -9.95 -20.25
N THR A 21 -38.76 -9.44 -19.02
CA THR A 21 -39.83 -8.62 -18.46
C THR A 21 -39.25 -7.23 -18.22
N GLU A 22 -39.77 -6.23 -18.92
CA GLU A 22 -39.37 -4.82 -18.83
C GLU A 22 -39.70 -4.28 -17.43
N SER A 23 -38.67 -4.06 -16.58
CA SER A 23 -38.83 -3.35 -15.30
C SER A 23 -38.31 -1.91 -15.43
N HIS A 24 -39.09 -0.96 -14.92
CA HIS A 24 -38.73 0.46 -14.83
C HIS A 24 -38.69 0.89 -13.36
N ALA A 25 -37.83 1.86 -13.05
CA ALA A 25 -37.89 2.60 -11.80
C ALA A 25 -39.28 3.28 -11.63
N PRO A 26 -39.85 3.37 -10.40
CA PRO A 26 -41.18 3.92 -10.16
C PRO A 26 -41.37 5.39 -10.61
N ASP A 27 -40.26 6.11 -10.77
CA ASP A 27 -40.13 7.51 -11.14
C ASP A 27 -39.59 7.72 -12.56
N CYS A 28 -39.43 6.64 -13.35
CA CYS A 28 -39.08 6.76 -14.77
C CYS A 28 -40.25 7.36 -15.55
N ALA A 29 -40.17 8.67 -15.82
CA ALA A 29 -41.15 9.39 -16.63
C ALA A 29 -40.85 9.35 -18.14
N ASP A 30 -39.76 8.72 -18.56
CA ASP A 30 -39.33 8.65 -19.95
C ASP A 30 -40.02 7.50 -20.69
N LYS A 31 -40.91 7.85 -21.61
CA LYS A 31 -41.68 6.92 -22.44
C LYS A 31 -40.86 6.22 -23.53
N THR A 32 -39.60 6.60 -23.71
CA THR A 32 -38.66 5.99 -24.66
C THR A 32 -37.61 5.13 -23.98
N CYS A 33 -37.61 5.07 -22.65
CA CYS A 33 -36.79 4.14 -21.90
C CYS A 33 -37.20 2.70 -22.26
N THR A 34 -36.25 1.85 -22.66
CA THR A 34 -36.50 0.44 -23.02
C THR A 34 -36.20 -0.53 -21.87
N GLY A 35 -36.16 0.00 -20.65
CA GLY A 35 -35.73 -0.67 -19.41
C GLY A 35 -34.66 0.18 -18.72
N CYS A 36 -35.00 0.77 -17.57
CA CYS A 36 -34.01 1.30 -16.65
C CYS A 36 -33.82 0.20 -15.60
N ASP A 37 -32.77 -0.59 -15.81
CA ASP A 37 -32.43 -1.77 -15.02
C ASP A 37 -32.28 -1.41 -13.53
N ILE A 38 -33.38 -1.45 -12.80
CA ILE A 38 -33.36 -1.77 -11.38
C ILE A 38 -33.62 -3.27 -11.31
N GLY A 39 -32.54 -4.03 -11.45
CA GLY A 39 -32.50 -5.46 -11.13
C GLY A 39 -31.61 -5.67 -9.93
N GLU A 40 -32.08 -6.45 -8.96
CA GLU A 40 -31.21 -7.01 -7.94
C GLU A 40 -30.13 -7.85 -8.65
N VAL A 41 -28.86 -7.53 -8.42
CA VAL A 41 -27.78 -8.39 -8.90
C VAL A 41 -27.71 -9.56 -7.95
N GLU A 42 -28.21 -10.71 -8.40
CA GLU A 42 -28.03 -11.97 -7.70
C GLU A 42 -26.57 -12.43 -7.89
N ILE A 43 -25.83 -12.53 -6.79
CA ILE A 43 -24.47 -13.07 -6.76
C ILE A 43 -24.59 -14.58 -6.50
N ALA A 44 -24.15 -15.40 -7.45
CA ALA A 44 -24.09 -16.85 -7.30
C ALA A 44 -22.62 -17.28 -7.21
N PHE A 45 -22.27 -17.98 -6.14
CA PHE A 45 -20.92 -18.53 -5.96
C PHE A 45 -20.90 -19.95 -6.50
N THR A 46 -19.91 -20.26 -7.35
CA THR A 46 -19.79 -21.58 -7.95
C THR A 46 -18.36 -22.09 -7.90
N ASN A 47 -18.20 -23.41 -7.72
CA ASN A 47 -16.92 -24.09 -7.87
C ASN A 47 -16.99 -25.09 -9.02
N LYS A 48 -15.87 -25.27 -9.73
CA LYS A 48 -15.71 -26.36 -10.69
C LYS A 48 -15.12 -27.57 -9.97
N THR A 49 -15.80 -28.70 -10.06
CA THR A 49 -15.29 -29.98 -9.56
C THR A 49 -14.20 -30.54 -10.48
N GLU A 50 -13.46 -31.55 -10.03
CA GLU A 50 -12.42 -32.22 -10.83
C GLU A 50 -12.99 -32.82 -12.14
N ASP A 51 -14.29 -33.11 -12.17
CA ASP A 51 -15.01 -33.63 -13.33
C ASP A 51 -15.56 -32.52 -14.25
N GLY A 52 -15.34 -31.25 -13.92
CA GLY A 52 -15.76 -30.08 -14.71
C GLY A 52 -17.22 -29.65 -14.50
N GLU A 53 -17.93 -30.24 -13.53
CA GLU A 53 -19.28 -29.81 -13.16
C GLU A 53 -19.23 -28.55 -12.29
N VAL A 54 -20.19 -27.65 -12.49
CA VAL A 54 -20.33 -26.40 -11.73
C VAL A 54 -21.29 -26.66 -10.58
N GLU A 55 -20.77 -26.62 -9.36
CA GLU A 55 -21.58 -26.73 -8.14
C GLU A 55 -21.76 -25.37 -7.49
N GLU A 56 -22.98 -25.10 -7.03
CA GLU A 56 -23.29 -23.90 -6.26
C GLU A 56 -22.74 -24.06 -4.83
N VAL A 57 -21.98 -23.06 -4.39
CA VAL A 57 -21.33 -23.04 -3.07
C VAL A 57 -21.89 -21.88 -2.26
N GLN A 58 -21.91 -22.02 -0.94
CA GLN A 58 -22.29 -20.96 -0.02
C GLN A 58 -21.06 -20.58 0.81
N PRO A 59 -20.37 -19.48 0.47
CA PRO A 59 -19.19 -19.07 1.22
C PRO A 59 -19.56 -18.68 2.65
N ASN A 60 -18.65 -18.92 3.58
CA ASN A 60 -18.77 -18.42 4.95
C ASN A 60 -18.42 -16.91 5.02
N ALA A 61 -18.66 -16.28 6.17
CA ALA A 61 -18.45 -14.84 6.34
C ALA A 61 -17.01 -14.41 6.02
N HIS A 62 -16.02 -15.18 6.48
CA HIS A 62 -14.61 -14.87 6.21
C HIS A 62 -14.25 -15.02 4.73
N GLU A 63 -14.76 -16.04 4.04
CA GLU A 63 -14.55 -16.23 2.60
C GLU A 63 -15.12 -15.07 1.79
N LEU A 64 -16.32 -14.58 2.14
CA LEU A 64 -16.91 -13.39 1.50
C LEU A 64 -16.05 -12.14 1.72
N MET A 65 -15.50 -11.96 2.92
CA MET A 65 -14.59 -10.85 3.21
C MET A 65 -13.32 -10.91 2.35
N VAL A 66 -12.75 -12.11 2.16
CA VAL A 66 -11.56 -12.28 1.32
C VAL A 66 -11.88 -11.97 -0.15
N LEU A 67 -12.99 -12.50 -0.67
CA LEU A 67 -13.44 -12.19 -2.03
C LEU A 67 -13.68 -10.68 -2.22
N ALA A 68 -14.25 -10.01 -1.23
CA ALA A 68 -14.46 -8.56 -1.28
C ALA A 68 -13.14 -7.77 -1.41
N ILE A 69 -12.08 -8.22 -0.73
CA ILE A 69 -10.75 -7.61 -0.81
C ILE A 69 -10.16 -7.84 -2.22
N ASP A 70 -10.30 -9.04 -2.77
CA ASP A 70 -9.78 -9.38 -4.10
C ASP A 70 -10.47 -8.56 -5.20
N GLU A 71 -11.79 -8.46 -5.19
CA GLU A 71 -12.56 -7.65 -6.16
C GLU A 71 -12.18 -6.16 -6.11
N ALA A 72 -11.95 -5.62 -4.91
CA ALA A 72 -11.49 -4.25 -4.75
C ALA A 72 -10.08 -4.04 -5.31
N GLN A 73 -9.18 -5.03 -5.21
CA GLN A 73 -7.85 -4.98 -5.81
C GLN A 73 -7.92 -5.00 -7.34
N GLU A 74 -8.92 -5.67 -7.92
CA GLU A 74 -9.21 -5.63 -9.36
C GLU A 74 -9.93 -4.35 -9.81
N GLY A 75 -10.36 -3.52 -8.86
CA GLY A 75 -10.99 -2.23 -9.10
C GLY A 75 -12.52 -2.24 -9.11
N ASP A 76 -13.17 -3.38 -8.82
CA ASP A 76 -14.63 -3.48 -8.70
C ASP A 76 -15.10 -3.17 -7.28
N ASN A 77 -15.09 -1.88 -6.94
CA ASN A 77 -15.52 -1.40 -5.62
C ASN A 77 -17.01 -1.63 -5.33
N ASP A 78 -17.85 -1.72 -6.36
CA ASP A 78 -19.29 -1.95 -6.20
C ASP A 78 -19.56 -3.41 -5.82
N MET A 79 -18.87 -4.37 -6.47
CA MET A 79 -18.90 -5.77 -6.10
C MET A 79 -18.29 -5.99 -4.71
N ALA A 80 -17.12 -5.40 -4.45
CA ALA A 80 -16.46 -5.49 -3.15
C ALA A 80 -17.38 -5.03 -2.01
N ARG A 81 -18.09 -3.89 -2.19
CA ARG A 81 -19.02 -3.39 -1.17
C ARG A 81 -20.14 -4.38 -0.87
N ARG A 82 -20.72 -4.98 -1.91
CA ARG A 82 -21.79 -5.99 -1.73
C ARG A 82 -21.29 -7.24 -1.02
N LEU A 83 -20.10 -7.71 -1.36
CA LEU A 83 -19.49 -8.88 -0.71
C LEU A 83 -19.18 -8.58 0.78
N PHE A 84 -18.73 -7.37 1.11
CA PHE A 84 -18.60 -6.95 2.50
C PHE A 84 -19.95 -6.90 3.23
N ASP A 85 -21.00 -6.35 2.60
CA ASP A 85 -22.35 -6.30 3.21
C ASP A 85 -22.85 -7.73 3.52
N MET A 86 -22.71 -8.66 2.57
CA MET A 86 -23.05 -10.08 2.76
C MET A 86 -22.21 -10.73 3.88
N SER A 87 -20.90 -10.44 3.94
CA SER A 87 -20.01 -10.91 5.00
C SER A 87 -20.45 -10.42 6.39
N LEU A 88 -20.73 -9.11 6.51
CA LEU A 88 -21.18 -8.51 7.76
C LEU A 88 -22.53 -9.09 8.20
N GLU A 89 -23.47 -9.29 7.27
CA GLU A 89 -24.74 -9.94 7.55
C GLU A 89 -24.55 -11.36 8.09
N LYS A 90 -23.66 -12.15 7.47
CA LYS A 90 -23.34 -13.49 7.98
C LYS A 90 -22.72 -13.47 9.36
N PHE A 91 -21.78 -12.56 9.64
CA PHE A 91 -21.24 -12.42 10.99
C PHE A 91 -22.29 -12.03 12.03
N GLN A 92 -23.32 -11.27 11.64
CA GLN A 92 -24.39 -10.85 12.55
C GLN A 92 -25.46 -11.92 12.75
N GLN A 93 -25.83 -12.66 11.70
CA GLN A 93 -26.94 -13.60 11.69
C GLN A 93 -26.50 -15.05 11.94
N ASP A 94 -25.46 -15.49 11.23
CA ASP A 94 -25.01 -16.88 11.23
C ASP A 94 -23.93 -17.13 12.30
N GLU A 95 -23.08 -16.14 12.57
CA GLU A 95 -21.93 -16.24 13.49
C GLU A 95 -21.89 -15.15 14.60
N PRO A 96 -22.99 -14.86 15.34
CA PRO A 96 -23.07 -13.72 16.25
C PRO A 96 -22.06 -13.72 17.41
N GLU A 97 -21.54 -14.90 17.78
CA GLU A 97 -20.51 -15.04 18.81
C GLU A 97 -19.11 -14.65 18.30
N ASN A 98 -18.90 -14.59 16.97
CA ASN A 98 -17.64 -14.26 16.33
C ASN A 98 -17.45 -12.73 16.20
N ARG A 99 -17.55 -12.01 17.33
CA ARG A 99 -17.42 -10.55 17.36
C ARG A 99 -16.07 -10.05 16.85
N THR A 100 -15.01 -10.83 17.04
CA THR A 100 -13.68 -10.51 16.50
C THR A 100 -13.65 -10.62 14.97
N GLY A 101 -14.31 -11.63 14.38
CA GLY A 101 -14.46 -11.76 12.94
C GLY A 101 -15.25 -10.60 12.34
N TYR A 102 -16.41 -10.28 12.91
CA TYR A 102 -17.22 -9.12 12.54
C TYR A 102 -16.41 -7.81 12.55
N ALA A 103 -15.70 -7.54 13.65
CA ALA A 103 -14.89 -6.33 13.77
C ALA A 103 -13.71 -6.31 12.78
N THR A 104 -13.09 -7.46 12.50
CA THR A 104 -12.06 -7.57 11.47
C THR A 104 -12.64 -7.22 10.09
N CYS A 105 -13.85 -7.70 9.78
CA CYS A 105 -14.55 -7.39 8.53
C CYS A 105 -14.85 -5.89 8.39
N LEU A 106 -15.31 -5.23 9.46
CA LEU A 106 -15.52 -3.77 9.48
C LEU A 106 -14.22 -3.01 9.19
N VAL A 107 -13.10 -3.45 9.79
CA VAL A 107 -11.79 -2.82 9.55
C VAL A 107 -11.37 -2.99 8.10
N GLN A 108 -11.55 -4.19 7.52
CA GLN A 108 -11.20 -4.43 6.11
C GLN A 108 -12.10 -3.65 5.15
N LEU A 109 -13.41 -3.59 5.39
CA LEU A 109 -14.34 -2.74 4.63
C LEU A 109 -13.86 -1.29 4.64
N GLY A 110 -13.62 -0.76 5.85
CA GLY A 110 -13.23 0.64 6.02
C GLY A 110 -11.90 0.98 5.37
N LYS A 111 -10.92 0.07 5.43
CA LYS A 111 -9.61 0.22 4.76
C LYS A 111 -9.74 0.11 3.23
N THR A 112 -10.50 -0.85 2.74
CA THR A 112 -10.55 -1.22 1.32
C THR A 112 -11.38 -0.22 0.51
N ILE A 113 -12.51 0.22 1.07
CA ILE A 113 -13.49 1.08 0.35
C ILE A 113 -13.50 2.51 0.91
N GLY A 114 -12.74 2.78 1.98
CA GLY A 114 -12.60 4.12 2.55
C GLY A 114 -13.82 4.56 3.38
N VAL A 115 -14.20 3.75 4.37
CA VAL A 115 -15.31 4.04 5.29
C VAL A 115 -14.79 4.24 6.72
N GLU A 116 -14.74 5.49 7.18
CA GLU A 116 -14.18 5.85 8.49
C GLU A 116 -14.95 5.21 9.65
N GLU A 117 -16.28 5.25 9.60
CA GLU A 117 -17.15 4.74 10.66
C GLU A 117 -16.91 3.25 10.90
N SER A 118 -16.70 2.48 9.83
CA SER A 118 -16.37 1.05 9.92
C SER A 118 -15.02 0.81 10.58
N LEU A 119 -14.00 1.62 10.28
CA LEU A 119 -12.69 1.55 10.98
C LEU A 119 -12.83 1.84 12.47
N ARG A 120 -13.59 2.88 12.84
CA ARG A 120 -13.82 3.27 14.23
C ARG A 120 -14.61 2.21 14.99
N GLU A 121 -15.72 1.74 14.43
CA GLU A 121 -16.56 0.71 15.04
C GLU A 121 -15.79 -0.60 15.21
N GLY A 122 -15.09 -1.05 14.17
CA GLY A 122 -14.27 -2.25 14.23
C GLY A 122 -13.19 -2.16 15.32
N LEU A 123 -12.46 -1.04 15.40
CA LEU A 123 -11.47 -0.81 16.45
C LEU A 123 -12.08 -0.82 17.85
N ASP A 124 -13.22 -0.15 18.04
CA ASP A 124 -13.88 -0.08 19.35
C ASP A 124 -14.41 -1.45 19.81
N ILE A 125 -14.93 -2.27 18.89
CA ILE A 125 -15.33 -3.65 19.21
C ILE A 125 -14.11 -4.47 19.63
N LEU A 126 -13.00 -4.43 18.88
CA LEU A 126 -11.77 -5.15 19.22
C LEU A 126 -11.19 -4.70 20.58
N ARG A 127 -11.24 -3.41 20.88
CA ARG A 127 -10.84 -2.86 22.19
C ARG A 127 -11.74 -3.35 23.33
N ALA A 128 -13.04 -3.54 23.09
CA ALA A 128 -13.99 -4.00 24.09
C ALA A 128 -13.91 -5.52 24.37
N GLU A 129 -13.26 -6.30 23.52
CA GLU A 129 -13.13 -7.74 23.72
C GLU A 129 -12.35 -8.11 24.99
N LYS A 130 -12.88 -9.10 25.73
CA LYS A 130 -12.36 -9.48 27.06
C LYS A 130 -11.06 -10.29 26.99
N ASN A 131 -10.90 -11.11 25.96
CA ASN A 131 -9.72 -11.96 25.79
C ASN A 131 -8.58 -11.15 25.18
N LYS A 132 -7.61 -10.71 25.99
CA LYS A 132 -6.45 -9.91 25.52
C LYS A 132 -5.24 -10.78 25.15
N ASP A 133 -5.47 -11.82 24.36
CA ASP A 133 -4.36 -12.63 23.83
C ASP A 133 -3.52 -11.87 22.79
N SER A 134 -2.40 -12.46 22.39
CA SER A 134 -1.45 -11.86 21.46
C SER A 134 -2.07 -11.52 20.10
N ILE A 135 -2.98 -12.38 19.61
CA ILE A 135 -3.64 -12.21 18.31
C ILE A 135 -4.59 -11.02 18.36
N LEU A 136 -5.44 -10.92 19.39
CA LEU A 136 -6.34 -9.78 19.52
C LEU A 136 -5.55 -8.47 19.65
N LYS A 137 -4.46 -8.45 20.42
CA LYS A 137 -3.62 -7.25 20.54
C LYS A 137 -3.05 -6.82 19.19
N LEU A 138 -2.61 -7.75 18.34
CA LEU A 138 -2.19 -7.42 16.97
C LEU A 138 -3.34 -6.94 16.09
N LYS A 139 -4.55 -7.50 16.23
CA LYS A 139 -5.74 -7.01 15.51
C LYS A 139 -6.11 -5.58 15.92
N VAL A 140 -6.02 -5.25 17.21
CA VAL A 140 -6.22 -3.88 17.71
C VAL A 140 -5.13 -2.95 17.14
N ALA A 141 -3.87 -3.37 17.15
CA ALA A 141 -2.76 -2.59 16.58
C ALA A 141 -2.96 -2.32 15.08
N TYR A 142 -3.32 -3.35 14.32
CA TYR A 142 -3.65 -3.24 12.89
C TYR A 142 -4.81 -2.27 12.65
N ALA A 143 -5.92 -2.43 13.37
CA ALA A 143 -7.09 -1.57 13.21
C ALA A 143 -6.82 -0.11 13.59
N ALA A 144 -6.02 0.13 14.64
CA ALA A 144 -5.61 1.47 15.04
C ALA A 144 -4.76 2.15 13.95
N LEU A 145 -3.82 1.41 13.34
CA LEU A 145 -3.00 1.92 12.25
C LEU A 145 -3.79 2.13 10.96
N ALA A 146 -4.71 1.22 10.63
CA ALA A 146 -5.60 1.39 9.48
C ALA A 146 -6.41 2.69 9.61
N LEU A 147 -6.93 3.00 10.81
CA LEU A 147 -7.60 4.26 11.08
C LEU A 147 -6.66 5.47 10.99
N ALA A 148 -5.44 5.38 11.57
CA ALA A 148 -4.46 6.47 11.47
C ALA A 148 -4.08 6.76 10.01
N ASN A 149 -3.86 5.71 9.21
CA ASN A 149 -3.61 5.78 7.77
C ASN A 149 -4.76 6.45 7.03
N TYR A 150 -5.99 6.03 7.30
CA TYR A 150 -7.16 6.63 6.68
C TYR A 150 -7.25 8.13 6.97
N LEU A 151 -7.11 8.54 8.24
CA LEU A 151 -7.16 9.95 8.63
C LEU A 151 -6.06 10.78 7.95
N ARG A 152 -4.84 10.23 7.88
CA ARG A 152 -3.69 10.85 7.21
C ARG A 152 -3.93 11.02 5.71
N MET A 153 -4.45 10.00 5.03
CA MET A 153 -4.79 10.08 3.60
C MET A 153 -5.91 11.08 3.32
N GLN A 154 -6.95 11.12 4.17
CA GLN A 154 -8.00 12.13 4.06
C GLN A 154 -7.46 13.55 4.26
N GLN A 155 -6.52 13.73 5.19
CA GLN A 155 -5.82 14.99 5.36
C GLN A 155 -5.09 15.36 4.06
N ILE A 156 -4.17 14.51 3.57
CA ILE A 156 -3.42 14.76 2.33
C ILE A 156 -4.35 15.10 1.15
N ALA A 157 -5.41 14.33 0.96
CA ALA A 157 -6.39 14.56 -0.12
C ALA A 157 -7.12 15.91 0.00
N ALA A 158 -7.46 16.35 1.22
CA ALA A 158 -8.08 17.64 1.45
C ALA A 158 -7.12 18.84 1.21
N PHE A 159 -5.82 18.62 1.36
CA PHE A 159 -4.79 19.65 1.19
C PHE A 159 -4.27 19.74 -0.25
N ALA A 160 -4.25 18.64 -1.02
CA ALA A 160 -3.71 18.62 -2.39
C ALA A 160 -4.28 19.71 -3.33
N PRO A 161 -5.60 20.00 -3.36
CA PRO A 161 -6.14 21.10 -4.19
C PRO A 161 -5.69 22.49 -3.72
N GLN A 162 -5.47 22.68 -2.42
CA GLN A 162 -5.02 23.96 -1.86
C GLN A 162 -3.57 24.21 -2.23
N GLU A 163 -2.73 23.18 -2.16
CA GLU A 163 -1.35 23.24 -2.63
C GLU A 163 -1.29 23.51 -4.14
N ALA A 164 -2.06 22.79 -4.96
CA ALA A 164 -2.11 23.02 -6.40
C ALA A 164 -2.52 24.45 -6.78
N ASN A 165 -3.38 25.11 -5.99
CA ASN A 165 -3.77 26.50 -6.22
C ASN A 165 -2.65 27.51 -5.93
N LEU A 166 -1.68 27.18 -5.06
CA LEU A 166 -0.51 28.03 -4.81
C LEU A 166 0.45 28.06 -6.00
N TYR A 167 0.41 27.03 -6.86
CA TYR A 167 1.26 26.89 -8.04
C TYR A 167 0.57 27.32 -9.36
N GLN A 168 -0.63 27.93 -9.31
CA GLN A 168 -1.34 28.36 -10.52
C GLN A 168 -0.72 29.62 -11.16
N GLU A 169 -0.36 29.50 -12.44
CA GLU A 169 -0.04 30.51 -13.47
C GLU A 169 0.88 31.69 -13.05
N ASN A 170 2.20 31.50 -13.20
CA ASN A 170 3.22 32.57 -13.25
C ASN A 170 3.27 33.52 -12.04
N ALA A 171 2.61 33.18 -10.92
CA ALA A 171 2.73 33.90 -9.67
C ALA A 171 3.94 33.35 -8.89
N GLU A 172 4.71 34.26 -8.28
CA GLU A 172 5.67 33.86 -7.24
C GLU A 172 4.92 33.10 -6.14
N LEU A 173 5.49 31.98 -5.69
CA LEU A 173 4.95 31.21 -4.58
C LEU A 173 4.82 32.14 -3.36
N ASP A 174 3.60 32.25 -2.83
CA ASP A 174 3.40 32.91 -1.54
C ASP A 174 3.96 31.99 -0.45
N GLU A 175 5.22 32.24 -0.07
CA GLU A 175 5.95 31.46 0.93
C GLU A 175 5.22 31.44 2.29
N ASP A 176 4.63 32.56 2.71
CA ASP A 176 3.88 32.67 3.96
C ASP A 176 2.62 31.77 3.92
N ALA A 177 1.89 31.80 2.79
CA ALA A 177 0.71 30.94 2.60
C ALA A 177 1.09 29.45 2.52
N TYR A 178 2.22 29.12 1.88
CA TYR A 178 2.74 27.76 1.81
C TYR A 178 3.17 27.24 3.19
N GLU A 179 3.90 28.04 3.97
CA GLU A 179 4.27 27.70 5.34
C GLU A 179 3.04 27.52 6.24
N GLU A 180 2.03 28.38 6.13
CA GLU A 180 0.76 28.23 6.84
C GLU A 180 0.09 26.90 6.45
N LEU A 181 0.06 26.57 5.16
CA LEU A 181 -0.51 25.32 4.66
C LEU A 181 0.22 24.10 5.23
N LEU A 182 1.56 24.07 5.19
CA LEU A 182 2.37 23.02 5.80
C LEU A 182 2.08 22.90 7.29
N SER A 183 1.97 24.02 8.01
CA SER A 183 1.71 24.02 9.45
C SER A 183 0.38 23.34 9.85
N LYS A 184 -0.61 23.33 8.94
CA LYS A 184 -1.92 22.67 9.12
C LYS A 184 -1.87 21.16 8.86
N GLN A 185 -0.80 20.65 8.26
CA GLN A 185 -0.61 19.23 7.94
C GLN A 185 0.12 18.44 9.06
N LYS A 186 0.25 19.04 10.25
CA LYS A 186 0.77 18.35 11.44
C LYS A 186 -0.03 17.10 11.76
N VAL A 187 0.63 16.15 12.41
CA VAL A 187 -0.02 14.96 12.97
C VAL A 187 -1.03 15.37 14.02
N THR A 188 -2.26 14.89 13.86
CA THR A 188 -3.33 15.19 14.82
C THR A 188 -3.15 14.39 16.12
N PRO A 189 -3.68 14.87 17.26
CA PRO A 189 -3.63 14.12 18.52
C PRO A 189 -4.29 12.73 18.43
N ASP A 190 -5.31 12.60 17.57
CA ASP A 190 -6.02 11.33 17.36
C ASP A 190 -5.12 10.32 16.61
N GLU A 191 -4.48 10.74 15.52
CA GLU A 191 -3.48 9.91 14.83
C GLU A 191 -2.34 9.52 15.77
N GLU A 192 -1.84 10.47 16.57
CA GLU A 192 -0.77 10.22 17.53
C GLU A 192 -1.13 9.15 18.55
N LYS A 193 -2.34 9.22 19.09
CA LYS A 193 -2.85 8.23 20.02
C LYS A 193 -2.93 6.84 19.36
N LEU A 194 -3.39 6.77 18.12
CA LEU A 194 -3.59 5.52 17.38
C LEU A 194 -2.27 4.81 17.09
N TYR A 195 -1.29 5.48 16.49
CA TYR A 195 -0.02 4.81 16.17
C TYR A 195 0.77 4.45 17.44
N LYS A 196 0.68 5.26 18.51
CA LYS A 196 1.34 4.95 19.80
C LYS A 196 0.74 3.72 20.48
N GLU A 197 -0.58 3.60 20.46
CA GLU A 197 -1.27 2.41 20.96
C GLU A 197 -0.82 1.16 20.18
N ALA A 198 -0.81 1.23 18.85
CA ALA A 198 -0.38 0.12 18.02
C ALA A 198 1.06 -0.32 18.31
N ILE A 199 2.01 0.63 18.35
CA ILE A 199 3.41 0.34 18.70
C ILE A 199 3.52 -0.31 20.09
N GLY A 200 2.79 0.20 21.08
CA GLY A 200 2.77 -0.36 22.43
C GLY A 200 2.29 -1.81 22.46
N LEU A 201 1.17 -2.09 21.79
CA LEU A 201 0.61 -3.44 21.72
C LEU A 201 1.53 -4.43 21.01
N VAL A 202 2.16 -4.03 19.90
CA VAL A 202 3.11 -4.91 19.18
C VAL A 202 4.31 -5.26 20.06
N ARG A 203 4.92 -4.27 20.75
CA ARG A 203 6.05 -4.52 21.66
C ARG A 203 5.75 -5.56 22.74
N GLU A 204 4.50 -5.60 23.22
CA GLU A 204 4.08 -6.56 24.23
C GLU A 204 4.02 -8.01 23.72
N VAL A 205 3.77 -8.22 22.43
CA VAL A 205 3.36 -9.53 21.90
C VAL A 205 4.22 -10.08 20.78
N ILE A 206 5.13 -9.28 20.21
CA ILE A 206 5.91 -9.62 19.01
C ILE A 206 6.69 -10.94 19.09
N LYS A 207 7.07 -11.37 20.30
CA LYS A 207 7.82 -12.62 20.51
C LYS A 207 6.97 -13.88 20.44
N ASP A 208 5.68 -13.76 20.75
CA ASP A 208 4.76 -14.88 20.96
C ASP A 208 3.67 -14.95 19.87
N ALA A 209 3.63 -13.97 18.97
CA ALA A 209 2.57 -13.84 17.98
C ALA A 209 2.93 -14.48 16.63
N PRO A 210 1.93 -14.89 15.83
CA PRO A 210 2.18 -15.44 14.51
C PRO A 210 2.83 -14.41 13.57
N MET A 211 3.77 -14.87 12.75
CA MET A 211 4.52 -14.05 11.79
C MET A 211 3.59 -13.24 10.87
N SER A 212 2.56 -13.87 10.32
CA SER A 212 1.63 -13.26 9.37
C SER A 212 0.91 -12.03 9.95
N ASP A 213 0.49 -12.12 11.22
CA ASP A 213 -0.16 -11.01 11.91
C ASP A 213 0.83 -9.86 12.17
N ILE A 214 2.08 -10.18 12.56
CA ILE A 214 3.14 -9.19 12.75
C ILE A 214 3.46 -8.48 11.42
N GLN A 215 3.62 -9.23 10.32
CA GLN A 215 3.88 -8.68 9.00
C GLN A 215 2.77 -7.73 8.55
N SER A 216 1.51 -8.05 8.85
CA SER A 216 0.36 -7.20 8.52
C SER A 216 0.43 -5.86 9.24
N VAL A 217 0.80 -5.86 10.52
CA VAL A 217 0.99 -4.63 11.30
C VAL A 217 2.22 -3.83 10.84
N ILE A 218 3.33 -4.50 10.53
CA ILE A 218 4.53 -3.87 9.95
C ILE A 218 4.20 -3.17 8.63
N SER A 219 3.39 -3.79 7.77
CA SER A 219 2.96 -3.20 6.51
C SER A 219 2.15 -1.92 6.73
N GLU A 220 1.23 -1.90 7.70
CA GLU A 220 0.45 -0.71 8.03
C GLU A 220 1.30 0.40 8.66
N LEU A 221 2.26 0.05 9.53
CA LEU A 221 3.23 1.00 10.08
C LEU A 221 4.08 1.63 8.98
N ARG A 222 4.56 0.83 8.02
CA ARG A 222 5.29 1.33 6.86
C ARG A 222 4.43 2.32 6.09
N ASN A 223 3.20 1.95 5.72
CA ASN A 223 2.33 2.83 4.93
C ASN A 223 2.08 4.16 5.66
N TYR A 224 1.87 4.11 6.99
CA TYR A 224 1.72 5.32 7.80
C TYR A 224 3.00 6.16 7.82
N ALA A 225 4.14 5.55 8.10
CA ALA A 225 5.43 6.23 8.15
C ALA A 225 5.77 6.93 6.84
N LEU A 226 5.54 6.26 5.70
CA LEU A 226 5.84 6.82 4.37
C LEU A 226 4.90 7.98 4.00
N SER A 227 3.70 8.02 4.56
CA SER A 227 2.78 9.16 4.39
C SER A 227 3.12 10.38 5.26
N LEU A 228 4.11 10.27 6.15
CA LEU A 228 4.61 11.37 6.96
C LEU A 228 5.87 11.95 6.30
N ASP A 229 5.70 12.70 5.23
CA ASP A 229 6.77 13.18 4.35
C ASP A 229 7.15 14.66 4.54
N LEU A 230 6.41 15.41 5.35
CA LEU A 230 6.64 16.84 5.55
C LEU A 230 7.56 17.13 6.75
N PRO A 231 8.34 18.23 6.71
CA PRO A 231 9.21 18.63 7.84
C PRO A 231 8.47 18.77 9.18
N VAL A 232 7.22 19.25 9.16
CA VAL A 232 6.37 19.41 10.36
C VAL A 232 5.93 18.08 10.99
N GLN A 233 6.14 16.94 10.30
CA GLN A 233 5.80 15.59 10.77
C GLN A 233 7.04 14.79 11.19
N LYS A 234 8.25 15.34 11.01
CA LYS A 234 9.55 14.67 11.19
C LYS A 234 9.65 13.87 12.49
N ASP A 235 9.25 14.43 13.63
CA ASP A 235 9.36 13.75 14.92
C ASP A 235 8.48 12.49 14.98
N HIS A 236 7.27 12.57 14.42
CA HIS A 236 6.36 11.44 14.35
C HIS A 236 6.82 10.39 13.34
N ALA A 237 7.30 10.82 12.17
CA ALA A 237 7.90 9.94 11.17
C ALA A 237 9.04 9.13 11.77
N ASN A 238 9.97 9.78 12.48
CA ASN A 238 11.08 9.11 13.18
C ASN A 238 10.58 8.04 14.16
N VAL A 239 9.61 8.36 15.01
CA VAL A 239 9.06 7.41 15.99
C VAL A 239 8.48 6.16 15.32
N VAL A 240 7.73 6.33 14.23
CA VAL A 240 7.08 5.20 13.54
C VAL A 240 8.11 4.40 12.73
N LEU A 241 9.05 5.05 12.05
CA LEU A 241 10.12 4.39 11.30
C LEU A 241 11.01 3.55 12.22
N ASP A 242 11.47 4.11 13.34
CA ASP A 242 12.30 3.41 14.31
C ASP A 242 11.57 2.19 14.88
N ALA A 243 10.28 2.33 15.23
CA ALA A 243 9.47 1.21 15.71
C ALA A 243 9.28 0.14 14.63
N THR A 244 9.08 0.52 13.38
CA THR A 244 8.94 -0.43 12.26
C THR A 244 10.21 -1.25 12.07
N ILE A 245 11.37 -0.59 12.05
CA ILE A 245 12.68 -1.25 11.96
C ILE A 245 12.95 -2.13 13.19
N GLU A 246 12.65 -1.63 14.39
CA GLU A 246 12.75 -2.39 15.65
C GLU A 246 11.93 -3.69 15.58
N PHE A 247 10.70 -3.64 15.03
CA PHE A 247 9.84 -4.81 14.91
C PHE A 247 10.36 -5.80 13.88
N ILE A 248 10.81 -5.32 12.72
CA ILE A 248 11.46 -6.18 11.72
C ILE A 248 12.64 -6.93 12.34
N GLN A 249 13.48 -6.26 13.12
CA GLN A 249 14.67 -6.87 13.73
C GLN A 249 14.33 -7.90 14.82
N GLN A 250 13.18 -7.78 15.48
CA GLN A 250 12.72 -8.73 16.49
C GLN A 250 12.08 -9.99 15.89
N VAL A 251 11.70 -9.95 14.62
CA VAL A 251 11.16 -11.09 13.91
C VAL A 251 12.28 -12.13 13.66
N PRO A 252 12.09 -13.41 14.04
CA PRO A 252 13.04 -14.47 13.74
C PRO A 252 13.30 -14.59 12.22
N GLU A 253 14.57 -14.79 11.84
CA GLU A 253 14.97 -14.97 10.43
C GLU A 253 14.59 -13.80 9.51
N HIS A 254 14.33 -12.59 10.06
CA HIS A 254 13.99 -11.41 9.27
C HIS A 254 15.01 -11.09 8.17
N GLN A 255 16.28 -11.45 8.39
CA GLN A 255 17.36 -11.24 7.45
C GLN A 255 17.28 -12.09 6.19
N ASP A 256 16.53 -13.19 6.23
CA ASP A 256 16.35 -14.13 5.12
C ASP A 256 14.96 -13.99 4.48
N ASN A 257 14.12 -13.07 4.99
CA ASN A 257 12.80 -12.76 4.45
C ASN A 257 12.87 -11.50 3.58
N TRP A 258 12.85 -11.68 2.25
CA TRP A 258 12.95 -10.59 1.29
C TRP A 258 11.87 -9.51 1.47
N GLU A 259 10.64 -9.86 1.89
CA GLU A 259 9.56 -8.89 2.09
C GLU A 259 9.90 -7.95 3.26
N LEU A 260 10.37 -8.52 4.37
CA LEU A 260 10.76 -7.74 5.55
C LEU A 260 12.00 -6.87 5.28
N VAL A 261 12.99 -7.41 4.55
CA VAL A 261 14.18 -6.64 4.15
C VAL A 261 13.80 -5.51 3.18
N THR A 262 12.81 -5.72 2.31
CA THR A 262 12.28 -4.67 1.41
C THR A 262 11.62 -3.55 2.20
N VAL A 263 10.79 -3.89 3.20
CA VAL A 263 10.18 -2.89 4.09
C VAL A 263 11.27 -2.13 4.85
N TRP A 264 12.30 -2.82 5.34
CA TRP A 264 13.41 -2.18 6.03
C TRP A 264 14.15 -1.17 5.13
N ALA A 265 14.47 -1.56 3.88
CA ALA A 265 15.09 -0.65 2.92
C ALA A 265 14.24 0.61 2.68
N ALA A 266 12.91 0.44 2.50
CA ALA A 266 11.99 1.56 2.31
C ALA A 266 11.91 2.48 3.56
N CYS A 267 11.93 1.91 4.76
CA CYS A 267 11.97 2.70 6.00
C CYS A 267 13.26 3.52 6.10
N LEU A 268 14.41 2.93 5.78
CA LEU A 268 15.69 3.65 5.78
C LEU A 268 15.72 4.77 4.74
N ALA A 269 15.16 4.53 3.54
CA ALA A 269 15.03 5.54 2.49
C ALA A 269 14.27 6.79 2.99
N HIS A 270 13.19 6.58 3.75
CA HIS A 270 12.42 7.68 4.33
C HIS A 270 13.08 8.29 5.57
N GLN A 271 13.80 7.48 6.35
CA GLN A 271 14.55 7.91 7.52
C GLN A 271 15.64 8.92 7.17
N GLU A 272 16.21 8.84 5.96
CA GLU A 272 17.19 9.82 5.50
C GLU A 272 16.67 11.26 5.52
N LYS A 273 15.39 11.48 5.20
CA LYS A 273 14.77 12.82 5.15
C LYS A 273 14.60 13.45 6.53
N VAL A 274 14.66 12.64 7.58
CA VAL A 274 14.33 13.03 8.96
C VAL A 274 15.54 12.99 9.89
N VAL A 275 16.70 12.51 9.45
CA VAL A 275 17.96 12.55 10.22
C VAL A 275 18.76 13.82 9.94
N ASP A 276 19.37 14.37 10.99
CA ASP A 276 20.18 15.59 10.88
C ASP A 276 21.65 15.28 10.55
N GLY A 277 22.17 15.96 9.51
CA GLY A 277 23.57 15.96 9.12
C GLY A 277 23.89 15.02 7.94
N THR A 278 24.62 15.53 6.95
CA THR A 278 24.95 14.83 5.70
C THR A 278 25.59 13.46 5.94
N GLN A 279 26.56 13.35 6.86
CA GLN A 279 27.22 12.07 7.14
C GLN A 279 26.24 10.97 7.60
N LYS A 280 25.27 11.32 8.47
CA LYS A 280 24.26 10.35 8.92
C LYS A 280 23.30 9.98 7.80
N ARG A 281 22.94 10.95 6.95
CA ARG A 281 22.12 10.71 5.75
C ARG A 281 22.81 9.72 4.81
N VAL A 282 24.11 9.90 4.56
CA VAL A 282 24.94 8.96 3.78
C VAL A 282 24.97 7.56 4.40
N GLU A 283 25.18 7.45 5.71
CA GLU A 283 25.17 6.15 6.41
C GLU A 283 23.82 5.43 6.29
N VAL A 284 22.72 6.16 6.45
CA VAL A 284 21.35 5.61 6.33
C VAL A 284 21.07 5.14 4.90
N ILE A 285 21.41 5.94 3.89
CA ILE A 285 21.19 5.59 2.47
C ILE A 285 22.08 4.43 2.05
N SER A 286 23.35 4.42 2.46
CA SER A 286 24.25 3.30 2.16
C SER A 286 23.69 1.98 2.70
N LYS A 287 23.14 2.00 3.91
CA LYS A 287 22.46 0.85 4.49
C LYS A 287 21.17 0.50 3.76
N ALA A 288 20.38 1.49 3.33
CA ALA A 288 19.17 1.26 2.55
C ALA A 288 19.48 0.56 1.22
N ILE A 289 20.57 0.96 0.55
CA ILE A 289 21.07 0.33 -0.68
C ILE A 289 21.46 -1.12 -0.42
N GLU A 290 22.24 -1.39 0.63
CA GLU A 290 22.62 -2.76 1.02
C GLU A 290 21.38 -3.63 1.25
N MET A 291 20.37 -3.11 1.94
CA MET A 291 19.13 -3.84 2.18
C MET A 291 18.33 -4.07 0.89
N ALA A 292 18.24 -3.08 -0.01
CA ALA A 292 17.55 -3.23 -1.29
C ALA A 292 18.20 -4.30 -2.18
N GLU A 293 19.53 -4.32 -2.27
CA GLU A 293 20.28 -5.35 -3.01
C GLU A 293 20.09 -6.74 -2.38
N LYS A 294 20.18 -6.82 -1.06
CA LYS A 294 19.95 -8.07 -0.32
C LYS A 294 18.53 -8.60 -0.53
N ALA A 295 17.52 -7.73 -0.47
CA ALA A 295 16.15 -8.11 -0.73
C ALA A 295 15.99 -8.69 -2.15
N ASN A 296 16.61 -8.07 -3.16
CA ASN A 296 16.52 -8.55 -4.54
C ASN A 296 17.21 -9.90 -4.70
N GLN A 297 18.38 -10.09 -4.08
CA GLN A 297 19.06 -11.39 -4.09
C GLN A 297 18.19 -12.49 -3.45
N LEU A 298 17.60 -12.22 -2.27
CA LEU A 298 16.72 -13.17 -1.60
C LEU A 298 15.46 -13.49 -2.44
N HIS A 299 14.90 -12.49 -3.12
CA HIS A 299 13.79 -12.70 -4.03
C HIS A 299 14.19 -13.57 -5.24
N VAL A 300 15.35 -13.30 -5.86
CA VAL A 300 15.89 -14.11 -6.95
C VAL A 300 16.13 -15.55 -6.50
N ASP A 301 16.70 -15.76 -5.32
CA ASP A 301 16.95 -17.10 -4.77
C ASP A 301 15.64 -17.89 -4.54
N LYS A 302 14.56 -17.19 -4.17
CA LYS A 302 13.24 -17.80 -3.88
C LYS A 302 12.35 -17.99 -5.11
N VAL A 303 12.34 -17.01 -6.02
CA VAL A 303 11.37 -16.88 -7.13
C VAL A 303 12.04 -17.09 -8.50
N GLY A 304 13.37 -17.08 -8.56
CA GLY A 304 14.16 -17.33 -9.79
C GLY A 304 14.25 -16.14 -10.74
N LYS A 305 13.77 -14.95 -10.35
CA LYS A 305 13.81 -13.72 -11.15
C LYS A 305 13.95 -12.48 -10.27
N ASP A 306 14.46 -11.40 -10.87
CA ASP A 306 14.52 -10.07 -10.26
C ASP A 306 13.13 -9.52 -9.92
N HIS A 307 13.06 -8.67 -8.89
CA HIS A 307 11.83 -7.96 -8.53
C HIS A 307 11.85 -6.51 -9.05
N PRO A 308 10.89 -6.07 -9.90
CA PRO A 308 10.92 -4.74 -10.52
C PRO A 308 10.98 -3.60 -9.49
N PHE A 309 10.14 -3.67 -8.46
CA PHE A 309 10.11 -2.65 -7.40
C PHE A 309 11.45 -2.49 -6.64
N MET A 310 12.24 -3.54 -6.51
CA MET A 310 13.51 -3.43 -5.78
C MET A 310 14.57 -2.71 -6.61
N TRP A 311 14.55 -2.89 -7.93
CA TRP A 311 15.38 -2.13 -8.86
C TRP A 311 14.98 -0.65 -8.90
N GLU A 312 13.67 -0.37 -8.87
CA GLU A 312 13.13 0.99 -8.76
C GLU A 312 13.55 1.66 -7.44
N LEU A 313 13.41 0.96 -6.31
CA LEU A 313 13.85 1.44 -4.99
C LEU A 313 15.36 1.70 -4.96
N LEU A 314 16.16 0.76 -5.48
CA LEU A 314 17.62 0.92 -5.58
C LEU A 314 17.99 2.15 -6.42
N ALA A 315 17.33 2.35 -7.55
CA ALA A 315 17.59 3.50 -8.41
C ALA A 315 17.29 4.82 -7.68
N GLY A 316 16.15 4.92 -6.99
CA GLY A 316 15.80 6.09 -6.18
C GLY A 316 16.81 6.36 -5.05
N LEU A 317 17.27 5.31 -4.37
CA LEU A 317 18.28 5.42 -3.32
C LEU A 317 19.64 5.91 -3.84
N LEU A 318 20.06 5.44 -5.02
CA LEU A 318 21.28 5.91 -5.67
C LEU A 318 21.16 7.38 -6.06
N MET A 319 20.01 7.82 -6.57
CA MET A 319 19.74 9.24 -6.84
C MET A 319 19.80 10.09 -5.57
N THR A 320 19.28 9.59 -4.45
CA THR A 320 19.43 10.27 -3.16
C THR A 320 20.91 10.34 -2.75
N GLN A 321 21.67 9.26 -2.91
CA GLN A 321 23.10 9.22 -2.55
C GLN A 321 23.92 10.23 -3.35
N ILE A 322 23.64 10.38 -4.65
CA ILE A 322 24.30 11.37 -5.51
C ILE A 322 24.21 12.78 -4.91
N SER A 323 23.04 13.17 -4.39
CA SER A 323 22.85 14.49 -3.77
C SER A 323 23.61 14.70 -2.45
N LEU A 324 24.26 13.67 -1.92
CA LEU A 324 24.92 13.65 -0.62
C LEU A 324 26.45 13.46 -0.70
N VAL A 325 26.97 13.19 -1.89
CA VAL A 325 28.38 12.90 -2.14
C VAL A 325 29.00 14.07 -2.91
N ASP A 326 30.15 14.55 -2.45
CA ASP A 326 30.87 15.69 -3.05
C ASP A 326 31.92 15.26 -4.09
N ASP A 327 32.26 13.96 -4.15
CA ASP A 327 33.25 13.42 -5.08
C ASP A 327 32.62 13.19 -6.46
N GLU A 328 33.04 13.97 -7.46
CA GLU A 328 32.52 13.92 -8.83
C GLU A 328 32.69 12.55 -9.50
N ASP A 329 33.81 11.85 -9.25
CA ASP A 329 34.05 10.52 -9.82
C ASP A 329 33.06 9.50 -9.21
N GLU A 330 32.82 9.61 -7.90
CA GLU A 330 31.82 8.77 -7.21
C GLU A 330 30.40 9.09 -7.69
N VAL A 331 30.07 10.38 -7.87
CA VAL A 331 28.78 10.84 -8.40
C VAL A 331 28.51 10.23 -9.78
N MET A 332 29.49 10.24 -10.68
CA MET A 332 29.34 9.66 -12.03
C MET A 332 29.08 8.15 -11.99
N VAL A 333 29.77 7.41 -11.12
CA VAL A 333 29.55 5.97 -10.92
C VAL A 333 28.14 5.70 -10.38
N LEU A 334 27.67 6.51 -9.42
CA LEU A 334 26.33 6.38 -8.86
C LEU A 334 25.25 6.69 -9.90
N TYR A 335 25.44 7.73 -10.73
CA TYR A 335 24.52 8.08 -11.81
C TYR A 335 24.35 6.93 -12.82
N GLU A 336 25.45 6.35 -13.29
CA GLU A 336 25.40 5.23 -14.24
C GLU A 336 24.68 4.01 -13.64
N ARG A 337 24.92 3.74 -12.36
CA ARG A 337 24.25 2.66 -11.63
C ARG A 337 22.76 2.95 -11.41
N ALA A 338 22.37 4.20 -11.16
CA ALA A 338 20.98 4.61 -11.02
C ALA A 338 20.21 4.43 -12.33
N VAL A 339 20.75 4.93 -13.46
CA VAL A 339 20.15 4.78 -14.79
C VAL A 339 20.02 3.30 -15.17
N SER A 340 21.08 2.51 -14.95
CA SER A 340 21.02 1.06 -15.21
C SER A 340 19.94 0.37 -14.37
N SER A 341 19.74 0.80 -13.13
CA SER A 341 18.72 0.23 -12.23
C SER A 341 17.31 0.62 -12.68
N PHE A 342 17.08 1.87 -13.08
CA PHE A 342 15.80 2.29 -13.66
C PHE A 342 15.48 1.54 -14.97
N LYS A 343 16.46 1.38 -15.86
CA LYS A 343 16.31 0.59 -17.09
C LYS A 343 15.92 -0.85 -16.77
N LYS A 344 16.60 -1.47 -15.81
CA LYS A 344 16.28 -2.83 -15.36
C LYS A 344 14.87 -2.93 -14.76
N ALA A 345 14.45 -1.95 -13.96
CA ALA A 345 13.09 -1.89 -13.41
C ALA A 345 12.05 -1.80 -14.54
N HIS A 346 12.28 -0.94 -15.55
CA HIS A 346 11.38 -0.78 -16.68
C HIS A 346 11.34 -2.03 -17.59
N GLU A 347 12.47 -2.71 -17.81
CA GLU A 347 12.49 -3.99 -18.54
C GLU A 347 11.62 -5.06 -17.87
N LEU A 348 11.55 -5.06 -16.54
CA LEU A 348 10.78 -6.02 -15.75
C LEU A 348 9.29 -5.62 -15.60
N ALA A 349 8.96 -4.34 -15.73
CA ALA A 349 7.62 -3.75 -15.60
C ALA A 349 7.38 -2.66 -16.65
N PRO A 350 7.27 -3.01 -17.94
CA PRO A 350 7.19 -2.04 -19.05
C PRO A 350 5.90 -1.21 -19.04
N GLU A 351 4.87 -1.65 -18.33
CA GLU A 351 3.62 -0.94 -18.12
C GLU A 351 3.75 0.31 -17.24
N LYS A 352 4.81 0.42 -16.43
CA LYS A 352 5.11 1.61 -15.62
C LYS A 352 5.80 2.67 -16.47
N VAL A 353 5.01 3.53 -17.11
CA VAL A 353 5.49 4.56 -18.03
C VAL A 353 6.30 5.64 -17.32
N GLU A 354 6.05 5.88 -16.02
CA GLU A 354 6.76 6.86 -15.19
C GLU A 354 8.26 6.56 -15.11
N LEU A 355 8.65 5.27 -15.18
CA LEU A 355 10.06 4.88 -15.19
C LEU A 355 10.78 5.37 -16.45
N LEU A 356 10.10 5.43 -17.59
CA LEU A 356 10.67 6.00 -18.82
C LEU A 356 10.90 7.51 -18.71
N GLU A 357 10.00 8.21 -18.03
CA GLU A 357 10.15 9.64 -17.78
C GLU A 357 11.34 9.91 -16.85
N MET A 358 11.49 9.12 -15.78
CA MET A 358 12.65 9.21 -14.88
C MET A 358 13.97 8.92 -15.62
N ILE A 359 14.02 7.89 -16.48
CA ILE A 359 15.22 7.58 -17.27
C ILE A 359 15.58 8.77 -18.16
N LYS A 360 14.61 9.37 -18.86
CA LYS A 360 14.86 10.53 -19.73
C LYS A 360 15.39 11.73 -18.97
N VAL A 361 14.75 12.08 -17.84
CA VAL A 361 15.19 13.22 -17.01
C VAL A 361 16.63 13.04 -16.56
N ILE A 362 17.00 11.84 -16.11
CA ILE A 362 18.37 11.57 -15.62
C ILE A 362 19.38 11.57 -16.79
N GLU A 363 19.03 11.01 -17.94
CA GLU A 363 19.89 11.06 -19.13
C GLU A 363 20.09 12.51 -19.63
N GLU A 364 19.05 13.34 -19.61
CA GLU A 364 19.13 14.77 -19.95
C GLU A 364 20.00 15.56 -18.96
N MET A 365 19.93 15.26 -17.66
CA MET A 365 20.80 15.86 -16.64
C MET A 365 22.28 15.52 -16.89
N LYS A 366 22.58 14.27 -17.26
CA LYS A 366 23.95 13.84 -17.61
C LYS A 366 24.49 14.56 -18.84
N ASP A 367 23.66 14.77 -19.86
CA ASP A 367 24.05 15.48 -21.09
C ASP A 367 24.25 16.99 -20.85
N ALA A 368 23.52 17.59 -19.91
CA ALA A 368 23.66 18.99 -19.52
C ALA A 368 24.94 19.25 -18.70
N GLU A 369 25.34 18.33 -17.83
CA GLU A 369 26.61 18.40 -17.08
C GLU A 369 27.81 18.14 -18.00
N GLY A 370 27.71 17.19 -18.94
CA GLY A 370 28.79 16.87 -19.89
C GLY A 370 29.05 17.89 -21.00
N ASN A 371 28.12 18.80 -21.30
CA ASN A 371 28.28 19.87 -22.30
C ASN A 371 28.83 21.18 -21.73
N ASN A 372 28.91 21.35 -20.41
CA ASN A 372 29.50 22.56 -19.81
C ASN A 372 31.04 22.53 -19.78
N ASP A 373 31.66 21.37 -20.03
CA ASP A 373 33.12 21.21 -20.10
C ASP A 373 33.72 21.47 -21.50
N SER A 374 32.89 21.73 -22.53
CA SER A 374 33.36 21.87 -23.91
C SER A 374 33.40 23.29 -24.47
N ASP A 375 33.05 24.31 -23.69
CA ASP A 375 32.96 25.71 -24.17
C ASP A 375 34.08 26.65 -23.69
N ASP A 376 35.14 26.10 -23.06
CA ASP A 376 36.38 26.84 -22.76
C ASP A 376 37.60 26.24 -23.52
N GLU A 377 37.62 26.38 -24.85
CA GLU A 377 38.88 26.38 -25.66
C GLU A 377 38.96 27.56 -26.63
#